data_AF-A0A6G3QMN6-F1
#
_entry.id   AF-A0A6G3QMN6-F1
#
_cell.length_a   1.000
_cell.length_b   1.000
_cell.length_c   1.000
_cell.angle_alpha   90.00
_cell.angle_beta   90.00
_cell.angle_gamma   90.00
#
_symmetry.space_group_name_H-M   'P 1'
#
loop_
_entity.id
_entity.type
_entity.pdbx_description
1 polymer ?
#
loop_
_entity_poly.entity_id
_entity_poly.type
_entity_poly.pdbx_seq_one_letter_code
_entity_poly.pdbx_strand_id
1 'polypeptide(L)' 'MSQSLPPVAPSVTAELVAALSPRLSKRLDGGVGKLAGLPVVRDGDTVRIALDDTTALELHAPGGVVRSADAIRCGCLLAP' A
#
# COMPACT_ATOMS: atom_id res chain seq x y z
N MET A 1 1.42 -1.15 20.05
CA MET A 1 1.26 0.19 19.46
C MET A 1 0.92 0.00 18.00
N SER A 2 -0.25 0.44 17.55
CA SER A 2 -0.62 0.42 16.14
C SER A 2 0.31 1.37 15.41
N GLN A 3 1.30 0.83 14.68
CA GLN A 3 2.03 1.63 13.72
C GLN A 3 1.02 2.00 12.63
N SER A 4 0.45 3.20 12.76
CA SER A 4 -0.58 3.66 11.84
C SER A 4 -0.01 3.63 10.42
N LEU A 5 -0.84 3.33 9.42
CA LEU A 5 -0.45 3.64 8.05
C LEU A 5 -0.53 5.16 7.84
N PRO A 6 0.26 5.74 6.94
CA PRO A 6 0.05 7.12 6.55
C PRO A 6 -1.31 7.22 5.84
N PRO A 7 -2.05 8.33 6.00
CA PRO A 7 -3.18 8.61 5.13
C PRO A 7 -2.75 8.65 3.66
N VAL A 8 -3.68 8.27 2.78
CA VAL A 8 -3.51 8.28 1.33
C VAL A 8 -4.51 9.29 0.75
N ALA A 9 -4.05 10.16 -0.14
CA ALA A 9 -4.93 11.10 -0.82
C ALA A 9 -6.02 10.35 -1.61
N PRO A 10 -7.30 10.77 -1.56
CA PRO A 10 -8.39 10.03 -2.20
C PRO A 10 -8.20 9.80 -3.71
N SER A 11 -7.55 10.74 -4.40
CA SER A 11 -7.21 10.64 -5.83
C SER A 11 -6.29 9.45 -6.12
N VAL A 12 -5.34 9.15 -5.25
CA VAL A 12 -4.41 8.02 -5.40
C VAL A 12 -5.17 6.70 -5.32
N THR A 13 -6.08 6.57 -4.34
CA THR A 13 -6.92 5.38 -4.22
C THR A 13 -7.81 5.21 -5.46
N ALA A 14 -8.42 6.30 -5.95
CA ALA A 14 -9.26 6.26 -7.15
C ALA A 14 -8.47 5.82 -8.40
N GLU A 15 -7.27 6.36 -8.59
CA GLU A 15 -6.36 6.00 -9.69
C GLU A 15 -5.98 4.51 -9.65
N LEU A 16 -5.52 4.01 -8.50
CA LEU A 16 -5.11 2.62 -8.34
C LEU A 16 -6.27 1.65 -8.56
N VAL A 17 -7.46 1.95 -8.01
CA VAL A 17 -8.64 1.10 -8.19
C VAL A 17 -9.10 1.10 -9.65
N ALA A 18 -9.04 2.24 -10.34
CA ALA A 18 -9.40 2.34 -11.75
C ALA A 18 -8.45 1.54 -12.67
N ALA A 19 -7.18 1.39 -12.29
CA ALA A 19 -6.19 0.61 -13.03
C ALA A 19 -6.33 -0.92 -12.85
N LEU A 20 -7.14 -1.39 -11.88
CA LEU A 20 -7.32 -2.82 -11.64
C LEU A 20 -8.13 -3.49 -12.77
N SER A 21 -7.72 -4.71 -13.13
CA SER A 21 -8.58 -5.56 -13.97
C SER A 21 -9.90 -5.88 -13.23
N PRO A 22 -11.00 -6.18 -13.97
CA PRO A 22 -12.29 -6.50 -13.36
C PRO A 22 -12.24 -7.67 -12.37
N ARG A 23 -11.33 -8.62 -12.57
CA ARG A 23 -11.12 -9.76 -11.66
C ARG A 23 -10.47 -9.34 -10.35
N LEU A 24 -9.49 -8.44 -10.39
CA LEU A 24 -8.80 -7.95 -9.19
C LEU A 24 -9.67 -6.98 -8.40
N SER A 25 -10.37 -6.06 -9.09
CA SER A 25 -11.30 -5.12 -8.46
C SER A 25 -12.35 -5.85 -7.61
N LYS A 26 -12.94 -6.95 -8.13
CA LYS A 26 -13.89 -7.79 -7.38
C LYS A 26 -13.33 -8.47 -6.12
N ARG A 27 -12.01 -8.54 -5.98
CA ARG A 27 -11.33 -9.22 -4.86
C ARG A 27 -10.72 -8.26 -3.84
N LEU A 28 -10.81 -6.95 -4.08
CA LEU A 28 -10.13 -5.93 -3.29
C LEU A 28 -10.48 -6.03 -1.79
N ASP A 29 -11.77 -6.06 -1.46
CA ASP A 29 -12.24 -6.13 -0.08
C ASP A 29 -11.82 -7.42 0.62
N GLY A 30 -11.88 -8.55 -0.10
CA GLY A 30 -11.43 -9.85 0.40
C GLY A 30 -9.92 -9.93 0.66
N GLY A 31 -9.14 -8.97 0.14
CA GLY A 31 -7.71 -8.83 0.39
C GLY A 31 -7.39 -8.12 1.71
N VAL A 32 -8.26 -7.23 2.18
CA VAL A 32 -7.99 -6.37 3.36
C VAL A 32 -7.68 -7.19 4.61
N GLY A 33 -8.46 -8.25 4.86
CA GLY A 33 -8.24 -9.11 6.04
C GLY A 33 -6.88 -9.80 6.06
N LYS A 34 -6.25 -10.02 4.89
CA LYS A 34 -4.93 -10.64 4.78
C LYS A 34 -3.79 -9.69 5.14
N LEU A 35 -4.05 -8.38 5.08
CA LEU A 35 -3.07 -7.33 5.38
C LEU A 35 -3.13 -6.91 6.85
N ALA A 36 -4.20 -7.27 7.55
CA ALA A 36 -4.38 -6.93 8.95
C ALA A 36 -3.31 -7.60 9.82
N GLY A 37 -2.59 -6.80 10.60
CA GLY A 37 -1.57 -7.28 11.54
C GLY A 37 -0.21 -7.61 10.92
N LEU A 38 -0.03 -7.39 9.61
CA LEU A 38 1.29 -7.51 9.00
C LEU A 38 2.31 -6.58 9.67
N PRO A 39 3.59 -6.98 9.77
CA PRO A 39 4.63 -6.12 10.32
C PRO A 39 4.75 -4.84 9.52
N VAL A 40 4.69 -3.72 10.23
CA VAL A 40 4.92 -2.38 9.71
C VAL A 40 6.19 -1.83 10.35
N VAL A 41 7.00 -1.13 9.58
CA VAL A 41 8.17 -0.38 10.03
C VAL A 41 8.10 1.01 9.42
N ARG A 42 8.38 2.04 10.21
CA ARG A 42 8.47 3.43 9.76
C ARG A 42 9.90 3.92 9.86
N ASP A 43 10.39 4.52 8.79
CA ASP A 43 11.69 5.17 8.70
C ASP A 43 11.53 6.54 8.03
N GLY A 44 11.59 7.60 8.84
CA GLY A 44 11.29 8.97 8.38
C GLY A 44 9.91 9.06 7.72
N ASP A 45 9.91 9.50 6.46
CA ASP A 45 8.72 9.62 5.61
C ASP A 45 8.33 8.33 4.87
N THR A 46 9.03 7.21 5.11
CA THR A 46 8.78 5.93 4.43
C THR A 46 8.19 4.92 5.39
N VAL A 47 7.11 4.26 4.97
CA VAL A 47 6.49 3.16 5.70
C VAL A 47 6.64 1.87 4.89
N ARG A 48 7.23 0.85 5.50
CA ARG A 48 7.43 -0.47 4.90
C ARG A 48 6.53 -1.49 5.58
N ILE A 49 5.82 -2.28 4.78
CA ILE A 49 4.91 -3.35 5.22
C ILE A 49 5.42 -4.65 4.64
N ALA A 50 5.74 -5.64 5.48
CA ALA A 50 6.15 -6.96 5.01
C ALA A 50 4.92 -7.78 4.60
N LEU A 51 4.78 -8.09 3.31
CA LEU A 51 3.67 -8.92 2.79
C LEU A 51 3.97 -10.43 2.94
N ASP A 52 5.23 -10.80 2.76
CA ASP A 52 5.81 -12.12 3.02
C ASP A 52 7.33 -11.98 3.26
N ASP A 53 8.07 -13.09 3.31
CA ASP A 53 9.52 -13.12 3.58
C ASP A 53 10.37 -12.41 2.51
N THR A 54 9.84 -12.23 1.31
CA THR A 54 10.54 -11.70 0.14
C THR A 54 9.91 -10.43 -0.43
N THR A 55 8.63 -10.20 -0.13
CA THR A 55 7.84 -9.10 -0.69
C THR A 55 7.53 -8.07 0.38
N ALA A 56 7.87 -6.82 0.09
CA ALA A 56 7.47 -5.67 0.90
C ALA A 56 6.70 -4.64 0.06
N LEU A 57 5.79 -3.93 0.72
CA LEU A 57 5.14 -2.74 0.21
C LEU A 57 5.75 -1.52 0.89
N GLU A 58 6.21 -0.55 0.10
CA GLU A 58 6.76 0.70 0.57
C GLU A 58 5.82 1.85 0.20
N LEU A 59 5.53 2.69 1.18
CA LEU A 59 4.72 3.89 1.07
C LEU A 59 5.59 5.08 1.42
N HIS A 60 5.88 5.93 0.43
CA HIS A 60 6.57 7.19 0.66
C HIS A 60 5.55 8.31 0.87
N ALA A 61 5.62 8.97 2.03
CA ALA A 61 4.62 9.90 2.52
C ALA A 61 5.27 11.18 3.05
N PRO A 62 5.95 11.98 2.21
CA PRO A 62 6.59 13.22 2.65
C PRO A 62 5.54 14.16 3.27
N GLY A 63 5.80 14.63 4.49
CA GLY A 63 4.83 15.42 5.25
C GLY A 63 3.61 14.61 5.71
N GLY A 64 3.76 13.29 5.86
CA GLY A 64 2.82 12.39 6.51
C GLY A 64 1.65 11.89 5.65
N VAL A 65 1.61 12.18 4.33
CA VAL A 65 0.52 11.75 3.44
C VAL A 65 1.09 11.21 2.12
N VAL A 66 0.59 10.07 1.67
CA VAL A 66 0.87 9.55 0.32
C VAL A 66 0.02 10.32 -0.68
N ARG A 67 0.67 11.06 -1.58
CA ARG A 67 -0.02 11.99 -2.52
C ARG A 67 -0.04 11.52 -3.98
N SER A 68 0.72 10.50 -4.33
CA SER A 68 0.81 10.00 -5.69
C SER A 68 0.99 8.47 -5.73
N ALA A 69 0.59 7.85 -6.84
CA ALA A 69 0.71 6.40 -7.02
C ALA A 69 2.18 5.94 -7.13
N ASP A 70 3.07 6.75 -7.72
CA ASP A 70 4.52 6.46 -7.83
C ASP A 70 5.25 6.47 -6.48
N ALA A 71 4.64 7.05 -5.45
CA ALA A 71 5.10 6.98 -4.07
C ALA A 71 4.78 5.63 -3.40
N ILE A 72 4.09 4.72 -4.09
CA ILE A 72 3.76 3.37 -3.62
C ILE A 72 4.54 2.37 -4.46
N ARG A 73 5.38 1.56 -3.81
CA ARG A 73 6.19 0.53 -4.48
C ARG A 73 5.91 -0.82 -3.86
N CYS A 74 5.42 -1.75 -4.67
CA CYS A 74 5.29 -3.15 -4.27
C CYS A 74 6.49 -3.92 -4.81
N GLY A 75 7.20 -4.66 -3.98
CA GLY A 75 8.25 -5.59 -4.43
C GLY A 75 7.69 -6.83 -5.14
N CYS A 76 6.38 -6.91 -5.34
CA CYS A 76 5.73 -8.01 -6.02
C CYS A 76 6.02 -7.98 -7.53
N LEU A 77 6.18 -9.16 -8.14
CA LEU A 77 6.36 -9.35 -9.59
C LEU A 77 5.22 -8.77 -10.46
N LEU A 78 4.12 -8.36 -9.84
CA LEU A 78 2.93 -7.79 -10.47
C LEU A 78 2.81 -6.28 -10.27
N ALA A 79 3.82 -5.63 -9.66
CA ALA A 79 3.87 -4.19 -9.59
C ALA A 79 4.03 -3.64 -11.02
N PRO A 80 3.18 -2.69 -11.45
CA PRO A 80 3.45 -1.92 -12.66
C PRO A 80 4.74 -1.10 -12.51
#